data_AF-A0A7S2VR17-F1
#
_entry.id   AF-A0A7S2VR17-F1
#
_cell.length_a   1.000
_cell.length_b   1.000
_cell.length_c   1.000
_cell.angle_alpha   90.00
_cell.angle_beta   90.00
_cell.angle_gamma   90.00
#
_symmetry.space_group_name_H-M   'P 1'
#
loop_
_entity.id
_entity.type
_entity.pdbx_description
1 polymer ?
#
loop_
_entity_poly.entity_id
_entity_poly.type
_entity_poly.pdbx_seq_one_letter_code
_entity_poly.pdbx_strand_id
1 'polypeptide(L)'
;RKKLERSSGAIVQYVGHVALFSGSKAERRRAREYMKWLFDQLEGPVYVDGWEDRDDCTVVEIPADCIGYITGARRATLSTMEDEWGVLMFFMNKKEDKGRGKGASEKLIIFGERRGRRGAELKVMSSV
;
A
#
# COMPACT_ATOMS: atom_id res chain seq x y z
N ARG A 1 1.35 10.24 -8.08
CA ARG A 1 2.73 10.76 -8.22
C ARG A 1 3.44 10.90 -6.88
N LYS A 2 3.13 11.92 -6.04
CA LYS A 2 3.85 12.16 -4.75
C LYS A 2 3.87 10.96 -3.79
N LYS A 3 2.77 10.19 -3.71
CA LYS A 3 2.69 8.98 -2.89
C LYS A 3 3.73 7.92 -3.28
N LEU A 4 3.91 7.71 -4.59
CA LEU A 4 4.85 6.74 -5.12
C LEU A 4 6.30 7.15 -4.85
N GLU A 5 6.60 8.44 -5.01
CA GLU A 5 7.91 9.01 -4.68
C GLU A 5 8.23 8.81 -3.19
N ARG A 6 7.32 9.21 -2.31
CA ARG A 6 7.53 9.13 -0.86
C ARG A 6 7.65 7.70 -0.33
N SER A 7 6.80 6.79 -0.80
CA SER A 7 6.81 5.39 -0.35
C SER A 7 8.00 4.60 -0.90
N SER A 8 8.45 4.88 -2.13
CA SER A 8 9.59 4.15 -2.72
C SER A 8 10.95 4.73 -2.34
N GLY A 9 11.00 6.03 -1.99
CA GLY A 9 12.22 6.82 -1.85
C GLY A 9 12.81 7.30 -3.19
N ALA A 10 12.22 6.88 -4.32
CA ALA A 10 12.66 7.30 -5.65
C ALA A 10 12.08 8.66 -6.04
N ILE A 11 12.77 9.35 -6.94
CA ILE A 11 12.19 10.47 -7.71
C ILE A 11 11.39 9.87 -8.87
N VAL A 12 10.13 10.28 -9.05
CA VAL A 12 9.22 9.77 -10.09
C VAL A 12 8.61 10.92 -10.87
N GLN A 13 9.14 11.15 -12.07
CA GLN A 13 8.68 12.21 -12.97
C GLN A 13 8.00 11.59 -14.20
N TYR A 14 6.82 12.11 -14.54
CA TYR A 14 6.19 11.78 -15.82
C TYR A 14 6.63 12.79 -16.88
N VAL A 15 7.03 12.28 -18.04
CA VAL A 15 7.35 13.04 -19.25
C VAL A 15 6.49 12.47 -20.37
N GLY A 16 5.38 13.16 -20.68
CA GLY A 16 4.32 12.59 -21.52
C GLY A 16 3.78 11.29 -20.92
N HIS A 17 3.85 10.21 -21.69
CA HIS A 17 3.41 8.86 -21.26
C HIS A 17 4.52 8.02 -20.63
N VAL A 18 5.70 8.60 -20.38
CA VAL A 18 6.86 7.89 -19.82
C VAL A 18 7.05 8.27 -18.36
N ALA A 19 7.13 7.27 -17.47
CA ALA A 19 7.51 7.45 -16.08
C ALA A 19 9.03 7.23 -15.93
N LEU A 20 9.74 8.28 -15.52
CA LEU A 20 11.17 8.25 -15.20
C LEU A 20 11.35 8.03 -13.70
N PHE A 21 12.17 7.03 -13.35
CA PHE A 21 12.52 6.69 -11.97
C PHE A 21 14.00 6.97 -11.72
N SER A 22 14.32 7.81 -10.75
CA SER A 22 15.70 8.09 -10.32
C SER A 22 15.87 7.82 -8.83
N GLY A 23 17.09 7.46 -8.40
CA GLY A 23 17.39 6.96 -7.06
C GLY A 23 18.29 5.72 -7.09
N SER A 24 18.48 5.06 -5.96
CA SER A 24 19.23 3.81 -5.86
C SER A 24 18.58 2.67 -6.66
N LYS A 25 19.33 1.58 -6.93
CA LYS A 25 18.78 0.40 -7.63
C LYS A 25 17.56 -0.16 -6.89
N ALA A 26 17.61 -0.17 -5.55
CA ALA A 26 16.51 -0.62 -4.70
C ALA A 26 15.30 0.31 -4.80
N GLU A 27 15.49 1.63 -4.66
CA GLU A 27 14.40 2.63 -4.80
C GLU A 27 13.68 2.52 -6.14
N ARG A 28 14.44 2.46 -7.25
CA ARG A 28 13.84 2.34 -8.60
C ARG A 28 13.10 1.02 -8.79
N ARG A 29 13.59 -0.08 -8.20
CA ARG A 29 12.90 -1.38 -8.22
C ARG A 29 11.57 -1.28 -7.49
N ARG A 30 11.57 -0.76 -6.27
CA ARG A 30 10.36 -0.53 -5.46
C ARG A 30 9.36 0.35 -6.20
N ALA A 31 9.79 1.50 -6.72
CA ALA A 31 8.92 2.42 -7.44
C ALA A 31 8.23 1.78 -8.65
N ARG A 32 8.93 0.92 -9.39
CA ARG A 32 8.36 0.18 -10.51
C ARG A 32 7.34 -0.87 -10.06
N GLU A 33 7.67 -1.65 -9.03
CA GLU A 33 6.77 -2.68 -8.47
C GLU A 33 5.50 -2.04 -7.88
N TYR A 34 5.67 -0.97 -7.11
CA TYR A 34 4.56 -0.22 -6.52
C TYR A 34 3.66 0.41 -7.59
N MET A 35 4.26 0.95 -8.67
CA MET A 35 3.50 1.47 -9.80
C MET A 35 2.71 0.37 -10.50
N LYS A 36 3.30 -0.81 -10.68
CA LYS A 36 2.61 -1.96 -11.26
C LYS A 36 1.38 -2.33 -10.43
N TRP A 37 1.52 -2.47 -9.12
CA TRP A 37 0.39 -2.80 -8.23
C TRP A 37 -0.69 -1.71 -8.20
N LEU A 38 -0.32 -0.44 -8.33
CA LEU A 38 -1.30 0.65 -8.48
C LEU A 38 -2.13 0.51 -9.77
N PHE A 39 -1.51 0.08 -10.87
CA PHE A 39 -2.25 -0.20 -12.11
C PHE A 39 -3.10 -1.46 -12.00
N ASP A 40 -2.55 -2.54 -11.42
CA ASP A 40 -3.28 -3.79 -11.19
C ASP A 40 -4.55 -3.54 -10.35
N GLN A 41 -4.49 -2.59 -9.40
CA GLN A 41 -5.65 -2.20 -8.56
C GLN A 41 -6.79 -1.55 -9.35
N LEU A 42 -6.50 -0.91 -10.49
CA LEU A 42 -7.53 -0.36 -11.37
C LEU A 42 -8.30 -1.47 -12.11
N GLU A 43 -7.65 -2.62 -12.34
CA GLU A 43 -8.24 -3.77 -13.02
C GLU A 43 -8.93 -4.73 -12.03
N GLY A 44 -8.51 -4.75 -10.77
CA GLY A 44 -9.15 -5.58 -9.75
C GLY A 44 -8.38 -5.70 -8.43
N PRO A 45 -8.71 -6.73 -7.62
CA PRO A 45 -8.01 -6.98 -6.36
C PRO A 45 -6.54 -7.29 -6.59
N VAL A 46 -5.68 -6.70 -5.75
CA VAL A 46 -4.23 -6.90 -5.78
C VAL A 46 -3.84 -7.84 -4.66
N TYR A 47 -2.93 -8.76 -4.98
CA TYR A 47 -2.20 -9.57 -4.02
C TYR A 47 -0.72 -9.45 -4.33
N VAL A 48 0.10 -9.30 -3.29
CA VAL A 48 1.55 -9.19 -3.43
C VAL A 48 2.17 -10.53 -3.06
N ASP A 49 2.65 -11.28 -4.04
CA ASP A 49 3.35 -12.54 -3.79
C ASP A 49 4.75 -12.31 -3.19
N GLY A 50 5.15 -13.18 -2.26
CA GLY A 50 6.47 -13.14 -1.61
C GLY A 50 6.71 -11.89 -0.77
N TRP A 51 5.65 -11.29 -0.21
CA TRP A 51 5.77 -10.10 0.63
C TRP A 51 6.52 -10.39 1.94
N GLU A 52 6.49 -11.64 2.40
CA GLU A 52 7.17 -12.11 3.62
C GLU A 52 8.71 -11.95 3.53
N ASP A 53 9.27 -12.05 2.33
CA ASP A 53 10.71 -11.95 2.08
C ASP A 53 11.18 -10.50 1.86
N ARG A 54 10.27 -9.52 1.95
CA ARG A 54 10.56 -8.12 1.66
C ARG A 54 10.86 -7.32 2.92
N ASP A 55 11.81 -6.39 2.81
CA ASP A 55 12.19 -5.47 3.89
C ASP A 55 11.49 -4.10 3.80
N ASP A 56 10.72 -3.87 2.74
CA ASP A 56 10.09 -2.61 2.40
C ASP A 56 8.59 -2.54 2.74
N CYS A 57 8.05 -3.59 3.39
CA CYS A 57 6.66 -3.65 3.81
C CYS A 57 6.43 -4.07 5.27
N THR A 58 5.20 -3.91 5.72
CA THR A 58 4.66 -4.41 6.99
C THR A 58 3.20 -4.78 6.75
N VAL A 59 2.75 -5.94 7.24
CA VAL A 59 1.37 -6.42 7.06
C VAL A 59 0.65 -6.42 8.40
N VAL A 60 -0.57 -5.90 8.39
CA VAL A 60 -1.46 -5.84 9.56
C VAL A 60 -2.76 -6.56 9.22
N GLU A 61 -3.23 -7.41 10.12
CA GLU A 61 -4.55 -8.05 10.00
C GLU A 61 -5.62 -7.14 10.57
N ILE A 62 -6.62 -6.82 9.74
CA ILE A 62 -7.68 -5.86 10.05
C ILE A 62 -9.00 -6.61 10.15
N PRO A 63 -9.69 -6.58 11.30
CA PRO A 63 -11.03 -7.11 11.43
C PRO A 63 -12.01 -6.47 10.42
N ALA A 64 -12.93 -7.27 9.86
CA ALA A 64 -13.82 -6.83 8.78
C ALA A 64 -14.70 -5.63 9.15
N ASP A 65 -15.10 -5.52 10.42
CA ASP A 65 -15.85 -4.42 10.99
C ASP A 65 -15.02 -3.13 11.11
N CYS A 66 -13.70 -3.22 11.22
CA CYS A 66 -12.80 -2.07 11.33
C CYS A 66 -12.40 -1.46 9.98
N ILE A 67 -12.56 -2.19 8.86
CA ILE A 67 -12.12 -1.76 7.52
C ILE A 67 -12.75 -0.42 7.11
N GLY A 68 -14.02 -0.20 7.46
CA GLY A 68 -14.73 1.04 7.15
C GLY A 68 -14.09 2.27 7.78
N TYR A 69 -13.62 2.16 9.02
CA TYR A 69 -12.98 3.26 9.75
C TYR A 69 -11.59 3.58 9.20
N ILE A 70 -10.82 2.55 8.84
CA ILE A 70 -9.48 2.71 8.25
C ILE A 70 -9.57 3.28 6.83
N THR A 71 -10.49 2.77 6.01
CA THR A 71 -10.65 3.21 4.63
C THR A 71 -11.24 4.62 4.58
N GLY A 72 -12.32 4.86 5.33
CA GLY A 72 -13.11 6.09 5.27
C GLY A 72 -13.89 6.23 3.96
N ALA A 73 -14.75 7.25 3.90
CA ALA A 73 -15.56 7.54 2.70
C ALA A 73 -14.65 7.75 1.49
N ARG A 74 -14.86 6.96 0.42
CA ARG A 74 -14.05 7.01 -0.81
C ARG A 74 -12.53 6.92 -0.56
N ARG A 75 -12.10 6.16 0.45
CA ARG A 75 -10.67 5.98 0.80
C ARG A 75 -9.98 7.27 1.29
N ALA A 76 -10.76 8.24 1.79
CA ALA A 76 -10.19 9.52 2.23
C ALA A 76 -9.26 9.36 3.44
N THR A 77 -9.68 8.62 4.48
CA THR A 77 -8.90 8.40 5.69
C THR A 77 -7.58 7.70 5.38
N LEU A 78 -7.64 6.62 4.61
CA LEU A 78 -6.46 5.85 4.21
C LEU A 78 -5.51 6.68 3.34
N SER A 79 -6.05 7.51 2.44
CA SER A 79 -5.25 8.42 1.63
C SER A 79 -4.52 9.47 2.48
N THR A 80 -5.18 10.01 3.50
CA THR A 80 -4.57 10.94 4.45
C THR A 80 -3.44 10.26 5.23
N MET A 81 -3.63 9.01 5.68
CA MET A 81 -2.56 8.27 6.37
C MET A 81 -1.36 7.99 5.45
N GLU A 82 -1.60 7.59 4.21
CA GLU A 82 -0.56 7.43 3.19
C GLU A 82 0.23 8.73 2.98
N ASP A 83 -0.47 9.86 2.84
CA ASP A 83 0.15 11.18 2.65
C ASP A 83 0.87 11.68 3.92
N GLU A 84 0.34 11.45 5.11
CA GLU A 84 0.96 11.85 6.38
C GLU A 84 2.30 11.11 6.56
N TRP A 85 2.26 9.78 6.49
CA TRP A 85 3.40 8.92 6.80
C TRP A 85 4.34 8.67 5.61
N GLY A 86 3.95 9.10 4.40
CA GLY A 86 4.73 8.87 3.18
C GLY A 86 4.79 7.39 2.81
N VAL A 87 3.69 6.67 2.98
CA VAL A 87 3.58 5.23 2.73
C VAL A 87 2.58 4.96 1.61
N LEU A 88 2.55 3.72 1.15
CA LEU A 88 1.58 3.22 0.18
C LEU A 88 0.90 1.99 0.78
N MET A 89 -0.43 1.95 0.78
CA MET A 89 -1.16 0.89 1.46
C MET A 89 -2.06 0.11 0.49
N PHE A 90 -2.17 -1.21 0.67
CA PHE A 90 -3.13 -2.03 -0.07
C PHE A 90 -3.84 -3.00 0.86
N PHE A 91 -5.13 -3.24 0.62
CA PHE A 91 -5.78 -4.43 1.15
C PHE A 91 -5.47 -5.57 0.20
N MET A 92 -4.79 -6.59 0.70
CA MET A 92 -4.46 -7.79 -0.06
C MET A 92 -5.68 -8.69 -0.10
N ASN A 93 -6.12 -9.04 -1.31
CA ASN A 93 -7.26 -9.94 -1.50
C ASN A 93 -6.94 -10.91 -2.64
N LYS A 94 -6.87 -12.21 -2.34
CA LYS A 94 -6.65 -13.23 -3.38
C LYS A 94 -7.89 -13.34 -4.24
N LYS A 95 -7.73 -13.47 -5.56
CA LYS A 95 -8.86 -13.68 -6.48
C LYS A 95 -9.75 -14.87 -6.08
N GLU A 96 -9.18 -15.88 -5.42
CA GLU A 96 -9.85 -17.09 -4.92
C GLU A 96 -10.67 -16.85 -3.63
N ASP A 97 -10.41 -15.77 -2.88
CA ASP A 97 -11.16 -15.44 -1.65
C ASP A 97 -12.49 -14.71 -1.94
N LYS A 98 -12.85 -14.53 -3.23
CA LYS A 98 -14.17 -14.07 -3.68
C LYS A 98 -15.26 -15.13 -3.36
N GLY A 99 -15.60 -15.27 -2.09
CA GLY A 99 -16.60 -16.22 -1.60
C GLY A 99 -16.48 -16.58 -0.12
N ARG A 100 -15.37 -16.26 0.56
CA ARG A 100 -15.27 -16.45 2.01
C ARG A 100 -16.05 -15.35 2.73
N GLY A 101 -17.04 -15.76 3.52
CA GLY A 101 -18.11 -14.92 4.07
C GLY A 101 -17.65 -13.72 4.91
N LYS A 102 -18.60 -12.80 5.11
CA LYS A 102 -18.54 -11.68 6.07
C LYS A 102 -18.05 -12.20 7.44
N GLY A 103 -16.79 -11.94 7.80
CA GLY A 103 -16.23 -12.32 9.09
C GLY A 103 -14.72 -12.58 9.10
N ALA A 104 -14.06 -12.73 7.95
CA ALA A 104 -12.61 -12.88 7.90
C ALA A 104 -11.90 -11.50 7.99
N SER A 105 -10.81 -11.43 8.75
CA SER A 105 -9.89 -10.29 8.75
C SER A 105 -9.24 -10.11 7.38
N GLU A 106 -9.09 -8.87 6.91
CA GLU A 106 -8.36 -8.54 5.69
C GLU A 106 -6.92 -8.13 6.01
N LYS A 107 -5.98 -8.45 5.12
CA LYS A 107 -4.57 -8.08 5.30
C LYS A 107 -4.31 -6.72 4.67
N LEU A 108 -3.94 -5.73 5.48
CA LEU A 108 -3.45 -4.45 5.01
C LEU A 108 -1.92 -4.49 4.92
N ILE A 109 -1.38 -4.41 3.70
CA ILE A 109 0.06 -4.26 3.48
C ILE A 109 0.42 -2.78 3.38
N ILE A 110 1.46 -2.37 4.10
CA ILE A 110 1.97 -0.99 4.17
C ILE A 110 3.39 -1.00 3.60
N PHE A 111 3.61 -0.29 2.50
CA PHE A 111 4.90 -0.10 1.84
C PHE A 111 5.50 1.27 2.18
N GLY A 112 6.80 1.34 2.37
CA GLY A 112 7.46 2.61 2.71
C GLY A 112 8.80 2.43 3.38
N GLU A 113 9.41 3.51 3.86
CA GLU A 113 10.52 3.41 4.81
C GLU A 113 10.06 2.95 6.19
N ARG A 114 10.93 2.26 6.94
CA ARG A 114 10.61 1.69 8.26
C ARG A 114 9.93 2.68 9.22
N ARG A 115 10.39 3.94 9.27
CA ARG A 115 9.79 4.98 10.13
C ARG A 115 8.34 5.28 9.73
N GLY A 116 8.09 5.48 8.44
CA GLY A 116 6.74 5.73 7.92
C GLY A 116 5.83 4.54 8.17
N ARG A 117 6.30 3.32 7.87
CA ARG A 117 5.53 2.09 8.10
C ARG A 117 5.14 1.90 9.55
N ARG A 118 6.07 2.12 10.49
CA ARG A 118 5.78 1.91 11.92
C ARG A 118 4.81 2.94 12.49
N GLY A 119 4.91 4.20 12.06
CA GLY A 119 3.95 5.22 12.44
C GLY A 119 2.55 4.94 11.88
N ALA A 120 2.49 4.53 10.61
CA ALA A 120 1.25 4.15 9.96
C ALA A 120 0.59 2.90 10.59
N GLU A 121 1.38 1.87 10.89
CA GLU A 121 0.93 0.65 11.58
C GLU A 121 0.31 0.98 12.94
N LEU A 122 1.00 1.77 13.77
CA LEU A 122 0.48 2.21 15.07
C LEU A 122 -0.82 3.01 14.91
N LYS A 123 -0.89 3.88 13.89
CA LYS A 123 -2.09 4.67 13.61
C LYS A 123 -3.27 3.77 13.23
N VAL A 124 -3.04 2.79 12.35
CA VAL A 124 -4.04 1.80 11.95
C VAL A 124 -4.50 0.98 13.16
N MET A 125 -3.57 0.42 13.94
CA MET A 125 -3.90 -0.37 15.13
C MET A 125 -4.61 0.43 16.22
N SER A 126 -4.37 1.74 16.34
CA SER A 126 -5.09 2.61 17.28
C SER A 126 -6.50 3.00 16.83
N SER A 127 -6.82 2.75 15.56
CA SER A 127 -8.11 3.06 14.95
C SER A 127 -9.03 1.83 14.84
N VAL A 128 -8.53 0.67 15.31
CA VAL A 128 -9.23 -0.61 15.45
C VAL A 128 -9.78 -0.71 16.87
#